data_AF-A0A419FZ50-F1
#
_entry.id   AF-A0A419FZ50-F1
#
_cell.length_a   1.000
_cell.length_b   1.000
_cell.length_c   1.000
_cell.angle_alpha   90.00
_cell.angle_beta   90.00
_cell.angle_gamma   90.00
#
_symmetry.space_group_name_H-M   'P 1'
#
loop_
_entity.id
_entity.type
_entity.pdbx_description
1 polymer ?
#
loop_
_entity_poly.entity_id
_entity_poly.type
_entity_poly.pdbx_seq_one_letter_code
_entity_poly.pdbx_strand_id
1 'polypeptide(L)' 'MKKGAKYQCTVCGMAVTVDKICGCVEAHDIVCCGTEMKPKKK' A
#
# COMPACT_ATOMS: atom_id res chain seq x y z
N MET A 1 5.31 6.61 -1.08
CA MET A 1 5.46 5.20 -0.59
C MET A 1 6.87 5.02 -0.07
N LYS A 2 7.10 4.26 1.02
CA LYS A 2 8.46 3.98 1.53
C LYS A 2 8.58 2.53 2.02
N LYS A 3 9.79 1.96 2.05
CA LYS A 3 10.03 0.64 2.65
C LYS A 3 9.55 0.65 4.10
N GLY A 4 8.86 -0.42 4.50
CA GLY A 4 8.23 -0.58 5.81
C GLY A 4 6.91 0.16 6.00
N ALA A 5 6.43 0.94 5.01
CA ALA A 5 5.08 1.49 5.05
C ALA A 5 4.06 0.35 5.02
N LYS A 6 2.99 0.51 5.79
CA LYS A 6 1.89 -0.46 5.87
C LYS A 6 0.65 0.13 5.24
N TYR A 7 -0.07 -0.69 4.48
CA TYR A 7 -1.33 -0.32 3.84
C TYR A 7 -2.39 -1.36 4.16
N GLN A 8 -3.64 -0.95 4.23
CA GLN A 8 -4.77 -1.82 4.49
C GLN A 8 -5.90 -1.57 3.50
N CYS A 9 -6.45 -2.67 2.97
CA CYS A 9 -7.66 -2.65 2.16
C CYS A 9 -8.85 -2.42 3.08
N THR A 10 -9.67 -1.41 2.79
CA THR A 10 -10.86 -1.10 3.59
C THR A 10 -12.06 -1.98 3.26
N VAL A 11 -11.99 -2.79 2.19
CA VAL A 11 -13.05 -3.71 1.78
C VAL A 11 -12.88 -5.07 2.45
N CYS A 12 -11.72 -5.72 2.27
CA CYS A 12 -11.47 -7.07 2.80
C CYS A 12 -10.63 -7.11 4.08
N GLY A 13 -10.04 -5.98 4.49
CA GLY A 13 -9.21 -5.89 5.70
C GLY A 13 -7.76 -6.37 5.55
N MET A 14 -7.36 -6.91 4.39
CA MET A 14 -5.99 -7.36 4.13
C MET A 14 -4.97 -6.22 4.32
N ALA A 15 -3.87 -6.51 5.02
CA ALA A 15 -2.80 -5.55 5.25
C ALA A 15 -1.49 -6.04 4.61
N VAL A 16 -0.79 -5.12 3.95
CA VAL A 16 0.50 -5.38 3.30
C VAL A 16 1.57 -4.44 3.84
N THR A 17 2.82 -4.89 3.81
CA THR A 17 4.00 -4.07 4.15
C THR A 17 4.89 -3.95 2.92
N VAL A 18 5.36 -2.73 2.63
CA VAL A 18 6.26 -2.50 1.50
C VAL A 18 7.65 -3.04 1.84
N ASP A 19 8.06 -4.15 1.23
CA ASP A 19 9.41 -4.67 1.39
C ASP A 19 10.43 -3.99 0.45
N LYS A 20 10.04 -3.72 -0.80
CA LYS A 20 10.90 -3.06 -1.79
C LYS A 20 10.13 -1.97 -2.52
N ILE A 21 10.81 -0.87 -2.81
CA ILE A 21 10.31 0.19 -3.68
C ILE A 21 10.85 -0.03 -5.11
N CYS A 22 10.03 0.24 -6.14
CA CYS A 22 10.42 0.06 -7.54
C CYS A 22 11.48 1.07 -8.00
N GLY A 23 11.57 2.24 -7.36
CA GLY A 23 12.48 3.32 -7.76
C GLY A 23 11.97 4.16 -8.93
N CYS A 24 10.73 3.94 -9.39
CA CYS A 24 10.08 4.81 -10.36
C CYS A 24 9.90 6.23 -9.78
N VAL A 25 9.98 7.23 -10.66
CA VAL A 25 9.81 8.65 -10.29
C VAL A 25 8.37 8.92 -9.83
N GLU A 26 7.41 8.25 -10.46
CA GLU A 26 6.00 8.33 -10.13
C GLU A 26 5.64 7.37 -8.99
N ALA A 27 4.75 7.83 -8.11
CA ALA A 27 4.19 6.96 -7.08
C ALA A 27 3.19 5.98 -7.73
N HIS A 28 3.28 4.70 -7.36
CA HIS A 28 2.27 3.72 -7.72
C HIS A 28 1.38 3.44 -6.51
N ASP A 29 0.08 3.61 -6.69
CA ASP A 29 -0.90 3.29 -5.66
C ASP A 29 -1.12 1.78 -5.57
N ILE A 30 -1.31 1.29 -4.34
CA ILE A 30 -1.57 -0.13 -4.10
C ILE A 30 -3.08 -0.32 -4.17
N VAL A 31 -3.56 -1.09 -5.15
CA VAL A 31 -4.98 -1.37 -5.34
C VAL A 31 -5.31 -2.79 -4.86
N CYS A 32 -6.36 -2.90 -4.05
CA CYS A 32 -6.94 -4.18 -3.63
C CYS A 32 -8.47 -4.06 -3.65
N CYS A 33 -9.17 -5.11 -4.09
CA CYS A 33 -10.62 -5.10 -4.28
C CYS A 33 -11.13 -3.95 -5.18
N GLY A 34 -10.32 -3.54 -6.17
CA GLY A 34 -10.67 -2.45 -7.09
C GLY A 34 -10.61 -1.05 -6.48
N THR A 35 -10.09 -0.91 -5.25
CA THR A 35 -9.96 0.38 -4.55
C THR A 35 -8.52 0.60 -4.09
N GLU A 36 -8.08 1.86 -4.06
CA GLU A 36 -6.80 2.22 -3.46
C GLU A 36 -6.78 1.90 -1.97
N MET A 37 -5.73 1.19 -1.56
CA MET A 37 -5.49 0.85 -0.16
C MET A 37 -5.07 2.09 0.62
N LYS A 38 -5.51 2.19 1.88
CA LYS A 38 -5.18 3.33 2.74
C LYS A 38 -3.94 3.05 3.59
N PRO A 39 -3.10 4.07 3.89
CA PRO A 39 -2.01 3.92 4.84
C PRO A 39 -2.53 3.43 6.19
N LYS A 40 -1.98 2.32 6.69
CA LYS A 40 -2.29 1.82 8.01
C LYS A 40 -1.45 2.59 9.03
N LYS A 41 -2.09 3.50 9.76
CA LYS A 41 -1.47 4.14 10.92
C LYS A 41 -1.27 3.05 11.99
N LYS A 42 -0.10 3.06 12.64
CA LYS A 42 0.24 2.11 13.70
C LYS A 42 -0.78 2.16 14.83
#